data_AF-Q47GG9-F1
#
_entry.id   AF-Q47GG9-F1
#
_cell.length_a   1.000
_cell.length_b   1.000
_cell.length_c   1.000
_cell.angle_alpha   90.00
_cell.angle_beta   90.00
_cell.angle_gamma   90.00
#
_symmetry.space_group_name_H-M   'P 1'
#
loop_
_entity.id
_entity.type
_entity.pdbx_description
1 polymer ?
#
loop_
_entity_poly.entity_id
_entity_poly.type
_entity_poly.pdbx_seq_one_letter_code
_entity_poly.pdbx_strand_id
1 'polypeptide(L)'
;MKNRVQQFRKALKLSQRQLAEAVGTSQQQIQRIESGQIAAKLEMAAKLCAALQKPMEVVFPGATKALKSAEREMNASHTFPDEAWQKLRESGIEGDPREWTFKVLLKGHNAPMLFRISSTEQSRLYGLIQEENSDSESASFVVFDTEDRRWALNLAELDFCHFLFDVSPAGAVRDESDSKETEEEACSVLLHFIGGGSPMALEVDVDEPDDMDDTGQCGHVLYMLEMAPQQSDRYRIIDSDGEHAFIRAGSIALLSVPLAVLEPLDRDEDEDE
;
A
#
# COMPACT_ATOMS: atom_id res chain seq x y z
N MET A 1 11.15 -9.54 -2.77
CA MET A 1 10.85 -10.65 -1.83
C MET A 1 10.80 -11.97 -2.61
N LYS A 2 10.90 -13.14 -1.95
CA LYS A 2 10.84 -14.44 -2.65
C LYS A 2 9.58 -15.22 -2.27
N ASN A 3 8.61 -15.32 -3.18
CA ASN A 3 7.44 -16.20 -3.04
C ASN A 3 7.23 -17.04 -4.31
N ARG A 4 6.42 -18.09 -4.23
CA ARG A 4 6.03 -18.96 -5.35
C ARG A 4 4.51 -19.11 -5.47
N VAL A 5 3.75 -18.12 -4.96
CA VAL A 5 2.28 -18.18 -4.89
C VAL A 5 1.70 -18.34 -6.30
N GLN A 6 2.09 -17.47 -7.23
CA GLN A 6 1.63 -17.50 -8.63
C GLN A 6 1.92 -18.84 -9.31
N GLN A 7 3.12 -19.39 -9.11
CA GLN A 7 3.51 -20.68 -9.70
C GLN A 7 2.60 -21.81 -9.26
N PHE A 8 2.30 -21.91 -7.97
CA PHE A 8 1.44 -22.97 -7.44
C PHE A 8 -0.04 -22.75 -7.73
N ARG A 9 -0.49 -21.49 -7.73
CA ARG A 9 -1.84 -21.13 -8.17
C ARG A 9 -2.10 -21.59 -9.60
N LYS A 10 -1.21 -21.23 -10.54
CA LYS A 10 -1.31 -21.64 -11.95
C LYS A 10 -1.21 -23.16 -12.12
N ALA A 11 -0.39 -23.85 -11.32
CA ALA A 11 -0.32 -25.31 -11.32
C ALA A 11 -1.63 -26.00 -10.87
N LEU A 12 -2.42 -25.33 -10.03
CA LEU A 12 -3.74 -25.77 -9.60
C LEU A 12 -4.88 -25.26 -10.48
N LYS A 13 -4.57 -24.48 -11.53
CA LYS A 13 -5.54 -23.81 -12.41
C LYS A 13 -6.55 -22.95 -11.66
N LEU A 14 -6.10 -22.27 -10.62
CA LEU A 14 -6.92 -21.32 -9.88
C LEU A 14 -6.75 -19.92 -10.46
N SER A 15 -7.83 -19.17 -10.61
CA SER A 15 -7.72 -17.73 -10.85
C SER A 15 -7.28 -17.02 -9.56
N GLN A 16 -6.79 -15.78 -9.69
CA GLN A 16 -6.41 -14.98 -8.51
C GLN A 16 -7.63 -14.75 -7.61
N ARG A 17 -8.81 -14.54 -8.20
CA ARG A 17 -10.08 -14.39 -7.48
C ARG A 17 -10.44 -15.63 -6.69
N GLN A 18 -10.37 -16.82 -7.31
CA GLN A 18 -10.66 -18.08 -6.62
C GLN A 18 -9.71 -18.32 -5.43
N LEU A 19 -8.42 -17.96 -5.57
CA LEU A 19 -7.47 -18.04 -4.47
C LEU A 19 -7.80 -17.01 -3.37
N ALA A 20 -8.17 -15.79 -3.75
CA ALA A 20 -8.55 -14.73 -2.82
C ALA A 20 -9.77 -15.12 -1.98
N GLU A 21 -10.81 -15.67 -2.60
CA GLU A 21 -12.01 -16.19 -1.93
C GLU A 21 -11.67 -17.34 -0.98
N ALA A 22 -10.79 -18.27 -1.39
CA ALA A 22 -10.38 -19.40 -0.55
C ALA A 22 -9.59 -18.97 0.70
N VAL A 23 -8.90 -17.83 0.64
CA VAL A 23 -8.02 -17.32 1.69
C VAL A 23 -8.70 -16.23 2.53
N GLY A 24 -9.78 -15.62 2.03
CA GLY A 24 -10.52 -14.54 2.68
C GLY A 24 -9.78 -13.20 2.56
N THR A 25 -9.46 -12.81 1.33
CA THR A 25 -8.74 -11.57 0.98
C THR A 25 -9.22 -11.03 -0.38
N SER A 26 -8.72 -9.88 -0.82
CA SER A 26 -9.05 -9.31 -2.13
C SER A 26 -8.16 -9.89 -3.24
N GLN A 27 -8.68 -9.91 -4.47
CA GLN A 27 -7.91 -10.31 -5.66
C GLN A 27 -6.65 -9.44 -5.83
N GLN A 28 -6.80 -8.13 -5.58
CA GLN A 28 -5.69 -7.17 -5.66
C GLN A 28 -4.60 -7.47 -4.63
N GLN A 29 -4.97 -7.87 -3.42
CA GLN A 29 -3.99 -8.27 -2.40
C GLN A 29 -3.23 -9.54 -2.82
N ILE A 30 -3.90 -10.51 -3.47
CA ILE A 30 -3.23 -11.68 -4.06
C ILE A 30 -2.24 -11.26 -5.15
N GLN A 31 -2.64 -10.41 -6.10
CA GLN A 31 -1.78 -9.92 -7.18
C GLN A 31 -0.51 -9.26 -6.63
N ARG A 32 -0.65 -8.38 -5.63
CA ARG A 32 0.49 -7.69 -4.98
C ARG A 32 1.40 -8.63 -4.19
N ILE A 33 0.86 -9.71 -3.62
CA ILE A 33 1.66 -10.77 -3.01
C ILE A 33 2.42 -11.55 -4.09
N GLU A 34 1.75 -11.91 -5.19
CA GLU A 34 2.34 -12.67 -6.31
C GLU A 34 3.50 -11.92 -6.96
N SER A 35 3.33 -10.63 -7.24
CA SER A 35 4.36 -9.73 -7.79
C SER A 35 5.50 -9.45 -6.78
N GLY A 36 5.26 -9.71 -5.50
CA GLY A 36 6.21 -9.44 -4.42
C GLY A 36 6.31 -7.97 -4.02
N GLN A 37 5.32 -7.15 -4.42
CA GLN A 37 5.17 -5.77 -3.94
C GLN A 37 4.90 -5.74 -2.44
N ILE A 38 4.10 -6.68 -1.92
CA ILE A 38 3.84 -6.82 -0.48
C ILE A 38 4.21 -8.21 0.05
N ALA A 39 4.63 -8.27 1.31
CA ALA A 39 4.80 -9.53 2.03
C ALA A 39 3.45 -10.00 2.60
N ALA A 40 3.18 -11.30 2.54
CA ALA A 40 1.97 -11.86 3.12
C ALA A 40 2.08 -11.87 4.66
N LYS A 41 1.08 -11.34 5.38
CA LYS A 41 1.01 -11.51 6.85
C LYS A 41 1.11 -12.99 7.21
N LEU A 42 1.71 -13.34 8.35
CA LEU A 42 1.93 -14.73 8.75
C LEU A 42 0.65 -15.60 8.69
N GLU A 43 -0.49 -15.08 9.14
CA GLU A 43 -1.79 -15.77 9.04
C GLU A 43 -2.21 -15.99 7.57
N MET A 44 -2.06 -14.95 6.74
CA MET A 44 -2.33 -15.01 5.31
C MET A 44 -1.44 -16.04 4.61
N ALA A 45 -0.15 -16.06 4.94
CA ALA A 45 0.81 -17.03 4.42
C ALA A 45 0.41 -18.47 4.79
N ALA A 46 -0.09 -18.70 6.00
CA ALA A 46 -0.59 -20.00 6.43
C ALA A 46 -1.84 -20.43 5.64
N LYS A 47 -2.80 -19.51 5.45
CA LYS A 47 -4.00 -19.76 4.63
C LYS A 47 -3.65 -20.03 3.16
N LEU A 48 -2.73 -19.27 2.58
CA LEU A 48 -2.21 -19.49 1.22
C LEU A 48 -1.58 -20.88 1.09
N CYS A 49 -0.75 -21.30 2.05
CA CYS A 49 -0.15 -22.63 2.04
C CYS A 49 -1.20 -23.74 2.12
N ALA A 50 -2.25 -23.55 2.92
CA ALA A 50 -3.36 -24.49 3.03
C ALA A 50 -4.16 -24.59 1.73
N ALA A 51 -4.52 -23.45 1.12
CA ALA A 51 -5.24 -23.39 -0.15
C ALA A 51 -4.43 -24.00 -1.30
N LEU A 52 -3.12 -23.74 -1.35
CA LEU A 52 -2.20 -24.27 -2.37
C LEU A 52 -1.76 -25.72 -2.10
N GLN A 53 -2.13 -26.30 -0.96
CA GLN A 53 -1.74 -27.65 -0.53
C GLN A 53 -0.22 -27.88 -0.56
N LYS A 54 0.56 -26.86 -0.18
CA LYS A 54 2.02 -26.90 -0.14
C LYS A 54 2.54 -26.45 1.23
N PRO A 55 3.68 -27.00 1.69
CA PRO A 55 4.28 -26.54 2.93
C PRO A 55 4.87 -25.12 2.79
N MET A 56 4.93 -24.39 3.90
CA MET A 56 5.44 -23.02 3.98
C MET A 56 6.78 -22.82 3.27
N GLU A 57 7.75 -23.71 3.49
CA GLU A 57 9.08 -23.64 2.88
C GLU A 57 9.07 -23.72 1.34
N VAL A 58 8.04 -24.35 0.77
CA VAL A 58 7.91 -24.52 -0.67
C VAL A 58 7.27 -23.29 -1.30
N VAL A 59 6.25 -22.71 -0.66
CA VAL A 59 5.55 -21.49 -1.13
C VAL A 59 6.39 -20.24 -0.85
N PHE A 60 7.05 -20.18 0.30
CA PHE A 60 7.87 -19.07 0.79
C PHE A 60 9.28 -19.60 1.13
N PRO A 61 10.20 -19.67 0.14
CA PRO A 61 11.53 -20.23 0.35
C PRO A 61 12.33 -19.48 1.43
N GLY A 62 12.86 -20.21 2.42
CA GLY A 62 13.61 -19.64 3.55
C GLY A 62 12.76 -19.26 4.76
N ALA A 63 11.43 -19.27 4.64
CA ALA A 63 10.51 -18.87 5.72
C ALA A 63 10.68 -19.72 6.98
N THR A 64 10.86 -21.03 6.87
CA THR A 64 10.95 -21.91 8.06
C THR A 64 12.17 -21.61 8.91
N LYS A 65 13.29 -21.28 8.26
CA LYS A 65 14.53 -20.90 8.97
C LYS A 65 14.38 -19.53 9.62
N ALA A 66 13.79 -18.57 8.90
CA ALA A 66 13.54 -17.23 9.41
C ALA A 66 12.57 -17.25 10.61
N LEU A 67 11.48 -18.03 10.53
CA LEU A 67 10.52 -18.24 11.62
C LEU A 67 11.21 -18.78 12.88
N LYS A 68 12.02 -19.83 12.74
CA LYS A 68 12.76 -20.42 13.88
C LYS A 68 13.76 -19.44 14.50
N SER A 69 14.35 -18.53 13.71
CA SER A 69 15.23 -17.49 14.25
C SER A 69 14.42 -16.45 15.03
N ALA A 70 13.33 -15.96 14.44
CA ALA A 70 12.43 -15.00 15.05
C ALA A 70 11.84 -15.51 16.37
N GLU A 71 11.36 -16.77 16.40
CA GLU A 71 10.85 -17.41 17.60
C GLU A 71 11.91 -17.49 18.72
N ARG A 72 13.17 -17.81 18.38
CA ARG A 72 14.26 -17.87 19.37
C ARG A 72 14.60 -16.49 19.92
N GLU A 73 14.68 -15.50 19.07
CA GLU A 73 15.01 -14.12 19.46
C GLU A 73 13.90 -13.50 20.30
N MET A 74 12.63 -13.71 19.93
CA MET A 74 11.46 -13.27 20.69
C MET A 74 11.36 -13.95 22.07
N ASN A 75 11.81 -15.21 22.18
CA ASN A 75 11.87 -15.90 23.48
C ASN A 75 13.08 -15.48 24.33
N ALA A 76 14.17 -15.02 23.70
CA ALA A 76 15.39 -14.60 24.38
C ALA A 76 15.34 -13.13 24.82
N SER A 77 14.58 -12.29 24.12
CA SER A 77 14.46 -10.85 24.38
C SER A 77 13.00 -10.45 24.42
N HIS A 78 12.59 -9.63 25.40
CA HIS A 78 11.27 -8.99 25.42
C HIS A 78 11.18 -7.81 24.41
N THR A 79 12.03 -7.82 23.39
CA THR A 79 12.13 -6.78 22.36
C THR A 79 11.81 -7.39 21.01
N PHE A 80 11.18 -6.61 20.14
CA PHE A 80 10.88 -7.04 18.78
C PHE A 80 12.18 -7.15 17.96
N PRO A 81 12.51 -8.33 17.41
CA PRO A 81 13.78 -8.52 16.68
C PRO A 81 13.68 -8.01 15.23
N ASP A 82 14.04 -6.75 15.00
CA ASP A 82 13.96 -6.11 13.68
C ASP A 82 14.70 -6.91 12.58
N GLU A 83 15.88 -7.45 12.86
CA GLU A 83 16.65 -8.24 11.89
C GLU A 83 15.98 -9.57 11.54
N ALA A 84 15.32 -10.23 12.50
CA ALA A 84 14.60 -11.47 12.24
C ALA A 84 13.32 -11.22 11.43
N TRP A 85 12.61 -10.12 11.70
CA TRP A 85 11.46 -9.71 10.91
C TRP A 85 11.85 -9.35 9.48
N GLN A 86 12.98 -8.66 9.29
CA GLN A 86 13.51 -8.38 7.96
C GLN A 86 13.79 -9.66 7.16
N LYS A 87 14.42 -10.67 7.79
CA LYS A 87 14.66 -11.98 7.15
C LYS A 87 13.36 -12.70 6.78
N LEU A 88 12.33 -12.59 7.61
CA LEU A 88 11.00 -13.12 7.28
C LEU A 88 10.39 -12.40 6.07
N ARG A 89 10.49 -11.07 6.01
CA ARG A 89 10.00 -10.28 4.88
C ARG A 89 10.72 -10.63 3.59
N GLU A 90 12.03 -10.86 3.62
CA GLU A 90 12.79 -11.31 2.45
C GLU A 90 12.27 -12.64 1.88
N SER A 91 11.78 -13.52 2.77
CA SER A 91 11.10 -14.77 2.40
C SER A 91 9.63 -14.60 1.97
N GLY A 92 9.14 -13.36 1.90
CA GLY A 92 7.78 -13.03 1.47
C GLY A 92 6.74 -13.05 2.58
N ILE A 93 7.16 -13.10 3.86
CA ILE A 93 6.25 -13.15 5.01
C ILE A 93 6.44 -11.93 5.92
N GLU A 94 5.39 -11.17 6.16
CA GLU A 94 5.36 -10.16 7.22
C GLU A 94 5.12 -10.86 8.56
N GLY A 95 6.12 -10.79 9.43
CA GLY A 95 6.07 -11.40 10.75
C GLY A 95 5.73 -10.42 11.86
N ASP A 96 5.81 -9.11 11.62
CA ASP A 96 5.42 -8.11 12.61
C ASP A 96 3.92 -8.24 12.93
N PRO A 97 3.53 -8.56 14.17
CA PRO A 97 2.13 -8.70 14.56
C PRO A 97 1.43 -7.35 14.80
N ARG A 98 2.17 -6.24 14.72
CA ARG A 98 1.64 -4.90 14.95
C ARG A 98 0.84 -4.42 13.74
N GLU A 99 -0.35 -3.92 14.04
CA GLU A 99 -1.18 -3.19 13.08
C GLU A 99 -0.86 -1.71 13.22
N TRP A 100 -0.19 -1.15 12.23
CA TRP A 100 0.29 0.23 12.27
C TRP A 100 -0.76 1.21 11.74
N THR A 101 -0.97 2.29 12.48
CA THR A 101 -1.77 3.44 12.07
C THR A 101 -0.89 4.68 12.03
N PHE A 102 -0.75 5.28 10.86
CA PHE A 102 -0.08 6.55 10.66
C PHE A 102 -1.10 7.68 10.82
N LYS A 103 -1.05 8.33 11.98
CA LYS A 103 -1.89 9.47 12.31
C LYS A 103 -1.20 10.75 11.88
N VAL A 104 -1.87 11.55 11.06
CA VAL A 104 -1.32 12.76 10.44
C VAL A 104 -2.25 13.94 10.68
N LEU A 105 -1.71 15.11 10.99
CA LEU A 105 -2.41 16.39 10.98
C LEU A 105 -1.72 17.31 9.98
N LEU A 106 -2.49 17.80 9.01
CA LEU A 106 -2.03 18.74 7.99
C LEU A 106 -2.31 20.19 8.41
N LYS A 107 -1.48 21.11 7.95
CA LYS A 107 -1.68 22.55 8.12
C LYS A 107 -3.05 22.99 7.63
N GLY A 108 -3.79 23.69 8.49
CA GLY A 108 -5.14 24.19 8.18
C GLY A 108 -6.25 23.14 8.22
N HIS A 109 -5.95 21.86 8.46
CA HIS A 109 -6.96 20.83 8.68
C HIS A 109 -7.36 20.76 10.16
N ASN A 110 -8.65 20.64 10.43
CA ASN A 110 -9.19 20.66 11.80
C ASN A 110 -9.13 19.29 12.52
N ALA A 111 -8.93 18.21 11.77
CA ALA A 111 -8.95 16.85 12.31
C ALA A 111 -7.79 16.04 11.75
N PRO A 112 -7.19 15.15 12.58
CA PRO A 112 -6.16 14.25 12.10
C PRO A 112 -6.75 13.19 11.17
N MET A 113 -6.00 12.85 10.12
CA MET A 113 -6.24 11.74 9.21
C MET A 113 -5.53 10.49 9.75
N LEU A 114 -6.12 9.32 9.53
CA LEU A 114 -5.62 8.03 10.03
C LEU A 114 -5.42 7.08 8.85
N PHE A 115 -4.19 6.65 8.61
CA PHE A 115 -3.86 5.72 7.54
C PHE A 115 -3.42 4.39 8.12
N ARG A 116 -4.05 3.29 7.68
CA ARG A 116 -3.56 1.94 7.98
C ARG A 116 -2.42 1.62 7.03
N ILE A 117 -1.24 1.41 7.58
CA ILE A 117 -0.03 1.16 6.80
C ILE A 117 0.64 -0.15 7.23
N SER A 118 1.43 -0.73 6.33
CA SER A 118 2.26 -1.87 6.69
C SER A 118 3.40 -1.45 7.61
N SER A 119 3.99 -2.40 8.33
CA SER A 119 5.23 -2.18 9.09
C SER A 119 6.41 -1.80 8.19
N THR A 120 6.40 -2.20 6.91
CA THR A 120 7.40 -1.77 5.93
C THR A 120 7.25 -0.29 5.61
N GLU A 121 6.02 0.13 5.31
CA GLU A 121 5.70 1.55 5.09
C GLU A 121 5.99 2.39 6.32
N GLN A 122 5.68 1.87 7.52
CA GLN A 122 5.99 2.57 8.77
C GLN A 122 7.49 2.82 8.91
N SER A 123 8.32 1.81 8.70
CA SER A 123 9.78 1.94 8.83
C SER A 123 10.35 2.91 7.79
N ARG A 124 9.83 2.87 6.56
CA ARG A 124 10.23 3.77 5.46
C ARG A 124 9.82 5.22 5.74
N LEU A 125 8.55 5.44 6.09
CA LEU A 125 8.01 6.76 6.42
C LEU A 125 8.72 7.37 7.63
N TYR A 126 9.03 6.58 8.65
CA TYR A 126 9.76 7.05 9.82
C TYR A 126 11.12 7.64 9.43
N GLY A 127 11.88 6.96 8.56
CA GLY A 127 13.17 7.47 8.07
C GLY A 127 13.01 8.73 7.22
N LEU A 128 12.09 8.70 6.24
CA LEU A 128 11.88 9.83 5.32
C LEU A 128 11.44 11.11 6.04
N ILE A 129 10.57 11.00 7.04
CA ILE A 129 10.11 12.15 7.84
C ILE A 129 11.24 12.70 8.72
N GLN A 130 12.15 11.85 9.22
CA GLN A 130 13.30 12.32 10.02
C GLN A 130 14.36 13.03 9.18
N GLU A 131 14.51 12.63 7.91
CA GLU A 131 15.47 13.21 6.98
C GLU A 131 14.95 14.44 6.24
N GLU A 132 13.66 14.79 6.43
CA GLU A 132 13.03 15.93 5.77
C GLU A 132 13.72 17.25 6.12
N ASN A 133 13.98 18.05 5.09
CA ASN A 133 14.61 19.36 5.22
C ASN A 133 13.74 20.43 4.58
N SER A 134 13.11 21.25 5.41
CA SER A 134 12.09 22.26 5.03
C SER A 134 12.64 23.50 4.30
N ASP A 135 13.96 23.62 4.12
CA ASP A 135 14.59 24.81 3.53
C ASP A 135 14.63 24.81 1.97
N SER A 136 13.96 23.86 1.31
CA SER A 136 13.95 23.74 -0.15
C SER A 136 12.85 24.59 -0.80
N GLU A 137 13.15 25.20 -1.96
CA GLU A 137 12.13 25.79 -2.84
C GLU A 137 11.27 24.73 -3.55
N SER A 138 11.71 23.46 -3.55
CA SER A 138 10.93 22.31 -4.05
C SER A 138 9.91 21.83 -3.03
N ALA A 139 8.80 21.27 -3.52
CA ALA A 139 7.87 20.55 -2.67
C ALA A 139 8.46 19.18 -2.27
N SER A 140 8.26 18.78 -1.01
CA SER A 140 8.79 17.52 -0.46
C SER A 140 7.64 16.54 -0.29
N PHE A 141 7.49 15.59 -1.22
CA PHE A 141 6.46 14.56 -1.12
C PHE A 141 7.05 13.23 -0.69
N VAL A 142 6.27 12.49 0.10
CA VAL A 142 6.44 11.05 0.28
C VAL A 142 5.25 10.33 -0.31
N VAL A 143 5.51 9.31 -1.15
CA VAL A 143 4.48 8.44 -1.70
C VAL A 143 4.42 7.15 -0.88
N PHE A 144 3.25 6.73 -0.41
CA PHE A 144 3.08 5.52 0.39
C PHE A 144 1.76 4.79 0.11
N ASP A 145 1.72 3.50 0.41
CA ASP A 145 0.56 2.66 0.18
C ASP A 145 -0.22 2.38 1.48
N THR A 146 -1.53 2.44 1.36
CA THR A 146 -2.49 1.79 2.25
C THR A 146 -2.97 0.48 1.60
N GLU A 147 -4.02 -0.12 2.14
CA GLU A 147 -4.54 -1.40 1.62
C GLU A 147 -5.09 -1.28 0.20
N ASP A 148 -5.75 -0.16 -0.09
CA ASP A 148 -6.58 0.10 -1.27
C ASP A 148 -6.17 1.36 -2.03
N ARG A 149 -5.36 2.25 -1.43
CA ARG A 149 -4.97 3.55 -2.00
C ARG A 149 -3.48 3.81 -1.90
N ARG A 150 -2.93 4.51 -2.91
CA ARG A 150 -1.60 5.13 -2.89
C ARG A 150 -1.73 6.63 -2.63
N TRP A 151 -0.93 7.14 -1.72
CA TRP A 151 -0.99 8.51 -1.21
C TRP A 151 0.30 9.25 -1.51
N ALA A 152 0.22 10.50 -1.96
CA ALA A 152 1.34 11.43 -1.98
C ALA A 152 1.10 12.53 -0.95
N LEU A 153 1.88 12.52 0.13
CA LEU A 153 1.80 13.47 1.23
C LEU A 153 2.90 14.51 1.10
N ASN A 154 2.52 15.78 1.08
CA ASN A 154 3.48 16.89 1.15
C ASN A 154 3.96 17.05 2.61
N LEU A 155 5.22 16.71 2.87
CA LEU A 155 5.83 16.79 4.20
C LEU A 155 5.95 18.23 4.70
N ALA A 156 6.09 19.21 3.81
CA ALA A 156 6.08 20.62 4.21
C ALA A 156 4.74 21.06 4.81
N GLU A 157 3.66 20.33 4.52
CA GLU A 157 2.30 20.58 5.05
C GLU A 157 1.96 19.73 6.27
N LEU A 158 2.88 18.87 6.72
CA LEU A 158 2.71 18.00 7.87
C LEU A 158 2.99 18.77 9.18
N ASP A 159 1.95 19.11 9.95
CA ASP A 159 2.09 19.78 11.25
C ASP A 159 2.40 18.79 12.39
N PHE A 160 1.83 17.59 12.30
CA PHE A 160 2.03 16.55 13.30
C PHE A 160 1.87 15.17 12.68
N CYS A 161 2.70 14.23 13.11
CA CYS A 161 2.46 12.81 12.86
C CYS A 161 2.73 11.93 14.08
N HIS A 162 2.08 10.77 14.11
CA HIS A 162 2.25 9.76 15.15
C HIS A 162 2.03 8.37 14.56
N PHE A 163 3.04 7.51 14.69
CA PHE A 163 2.92 6.08 14.41
C PHE A 163 2.34 5.36 15.63
N LEU A 164 1.06 5.03 15.54
CA LEU A 164 0.34 4.22 16.50
C LEU A 164 0.43 2.76 16.09
N PHE A 165 0.39 1.85 17.07
CA PHE A 165 0.21 0.43 16.77
C PHE A 165 -0.71 -0.23 17.77
N ASP A 166 -1.48 -1.18 17.27
CA ASP A 166 -2.20 -2.16 18.07
C ASP A 166 -1.57 -3.53 17.87
N VAL A 167 -1.63 -4.38 18.88
CA VAL A 167 -1.27 -5.79 18.73
C VAL A 167 -2.58 -6.55 18.56
N SER A 168 -2.87 -7.01 17.35
CA SER A 168 -4.05 -7.84 17.14
C SER A 168 -3.76 -9.25 17.68
N PRO A 169 -4.63 -9.83 18.52
CA PRO A 169 -4.48 -11.23 18.89
C PRO A 169 -4.68 -12.09 17.64
N ALA A 170 -3.78 -13.06 17.44
CA ALA A 170 -3.84 -13.98 16.31
C ALA A 170 -5.24 -14.62 16.19
N GLY A 171 -5.92 -14.44 15.05
CA GLY A 171 -7.25 -14.99 14.80
C GLY A 171 -8.44 -14.10 15.15
N ALA A 172 -8.25 -12.81 15.46
CA ALA A 172 -9.36 -11.86 15.48
C ALA A 172 -9.88 -11.66 14.05
N VAL A 173 -11.06 -12.25 13.75
CA VAL A 173 -11.83 -11.90 12.54
C VAL A 173 -12.17 -10.42 12.65
N ARG A 174 -11.65 -9.64 11.71
CA ARG A 174 -11.93 -8.21 11.64
C ARG A 174 -13.34 -8.01 11.09
N ASP A 175 -14.12 -7.22 11.81
CA ASP A 175 -15.37 -6.66 11.30
C ASP A 175 -14.97 -5.58 10.28
N GLU A 176 -15.09 -5.86 8.98
CA GLU A 176 -15.00 -4.87 7.89
C GLU A 176 -16.24 -3.96 7.89
N SER A 177 -16.63 -3.43 9.05
CA SER A 177 -17.90 -2.71 9.22
C SER A 177 -17.76 -1.20 9.34
N ASP A 178 -16.55 -0.64 9.28
CA ASP A 178 -16.37 0.81 9.32
C ASP A 178 -16.16 1.39 7.92
N SER A 179 -17.09 2.28 7.56
CA SER A 179 -17.32 3.01 6.32
C SER A 179 -17.65 2.17 5.08
N LYS A 180 -18.95 2.12 4.75
CA LYS A 180 -19.39 1.97 3.35
C LYS A 180 -18.95 3.23 2.60
N GLU A 181 -17.71 3.27 2.13
CA GLU A 181 -17.35 4.18 1.03
C GLU A 181 -18.31 3.89 -0.12
N THR A 182 -18.87 4.94 -0.72
CA THR A 182 -19.66 4.78 -1.95
C THR A 182 -18.75 4.26 -3.06
N GLU A 183 -19.27 3.48 -4.02
CA GLU A 183 -18.46 2.99 -5.17
C GLU A 183 -17.76 4.15 -5.92
N GLU A 184 -18.38 5.34 -5.93
CA GLU A 184 -17.82 6.60 -6.45
C GLU A 184 -16.60 7.14 -5.64
N GLU A 185 -16.56 6.94 -4.32
CA GLU A 185 -15.42 7.35 -3.46
C GLU A 185 -14.26 6.35 -3.54
N ALA A 186 -14.56 5.08 -3.80
CA ALA A 186 -13.59 4.00 -3.93
C ALA A 186 -12.75 4.13 -5.22
N CYS A 187 -13.28 4.76 -6.28
CA CYS A 187 -12.62 4.91 -7.58
C CYS A 187 -12.12 6.33 -7.88
N SER A 188 -12.44 7.33 -7.05
CA SER A 188 -12.03 8.72 -7.31
C SER A 188 -10.67 9.08 -6.73
N VAL A 189 -9.91 9.85 -7.51
CA VAL A 189 -8.70 10.52 -7.04
C VAL A 189 -9.11 11.66 -6.11
N LEU A 190 -8.62 11.67 -4.87
CA LEU A 190 -8.93 12.76 -3.92
C LEU A 190 -7.74 13.68 -3.73
N LEU A 191 -8.00 14.97 -3.89
CA LEU A 191 -7.05 16.08 -3.77
C LEU A 191 -7.41 16.94 -2.56
N HIS A 192 -6.52 16.97 -1.57
CA HIS A 192 -6.58 17.93 -0.47
C HIS A 192 -5.60 19.06 -0.76
N PHE A 193 -6.12 20.29 -0.78
CA PHE A 193 -5.33 21.49 -1.03
C PHE A 193 -4.74 22.05 0.26
N ILE A 194 -3.63 22.78 0.11
CA ILE A 194 -3.03 23.56 1.19
C ILE A 194 -4.03 24.55 1.77
N GLY A 195 -4.04 24.68 3.10
CA GLY A 195 -4.97 25.55 3.82
C GLY A 195 -6.29 24.87 4.21
N GLY A 196 -6.45 23.59 3.84
CA GLY A 196 -7.62 22.79 4.19
C GLY A 196 -8.82 23.02 3.28
N GLY A 197 -9.99 22.58 3.75
CA GLY A 197 -11.23 22.56 2.98
C GLY A 197 -11.68 21.14 2.66
N SER A 198 -12.80 21.02 1.94
CA SER A 198 -13.28 19.73 1.45
C SER A 198 -12.37 19.25 0.32
N PRO A 199 -12.02 17.95 0.28
CA PRO A 199 -11.24 17.41 -0.82
C PRO A 199 -12.00 17.56 -2.14
N MET A 200 -11.25 17.71 -3.22
CA MET A 200 -11.77 17.63 -4.58
C MET A 200 -11.60 16.19 -5.07
N ALA A 201 -12.69 15.60 -5.55
CA ALA A 201 -12.70 14.30 -6.18
C ALA A 201 -12.62 14.47 -7.71
N LEU A 202 -11.83 13.62 -8.37
CA LEU A 202 -11.82 13.44 -9.82
C LEU A 202 -12.11 11.98 -10.12
N GLU A 203 -13.07 11.72 -10.97
CA GLU A 203 -13.32 10.37 -11.48
C GLU A 203 -12.31 10.12 -12.59
N VAL A 204 -11.59 9.01 -12.53
CA VAL A 204 -10.55 8.71 -13.52
C VAL A 204 -10.75 7.30 -14.02
N ASP A 205 -10.48 7.11 -15.32
CA ASP A 205 -10.31 5.78 -15.86
C ASP A 205 -9.06 5.13 -15.29
N VAL A 206 -9.06 3.80 -15.32
CA VAL A 206 -7.93 2.97 -14.89
C VAL A 206 -6.70 3.33 -15.72
N ASP A 207 -5.53 3.37 -15.09
CA ASP A 207 -4.27 3.62 -15.79
C ASP A 207 -4.01 2.48 -16.80
N GLU A 208 -3.94 2.86 -18.08
CA GLU A 208 -3.56 1.97 -19.19
C GLU A 208 -2.13 2.30 -19.61
N PRO A 209 -1.10 1.62 -19.06
CA PRO A 209 0.28 1.87 -19.45
C PRO A 209 0.55 1.37 -20.89
N ASP A 210 1.13 2.24 -21.72
CA ASP A 210 1.46 1.92 -23.12
C ASP A 210 2.56 0.84 -23.24
N ASP A 211 3.47 0.78 -22.26
CA ASP A 211 4.55 -0.20 -22.16
C ASP A 211 5.00 -0.43 -20.71
N MET A 212 6.05 -1.24 -20.52
CA MET A 212 6.57 -1.62 -19.19
C MET A 212 7.18 -0.46 -18.39
N ASP A 213 7.54 0.64 -19.05
CA ASP A 213 8.12 1.83 -18.41
C ASP A 213 7.06 2.93 -18.20
N ASP A 214 5.87 2.77 -18.77
CA ASP A 214 4.71 3.62 -18.53
C ASP A 214 3.98 3.20 -17.24
N THR A 215 3.56 4.19 -16.47
CA THR A 215 2.83 4.00 -15.20
C THR A 215 1.40 4.52 -15.30
N GLY A 216 0.97 4.96 -16.49
CA GLY A 216 -0.31 5.64 -16.69
C GLY A 216 -0.31 7.06 -16.14
N GLN A 217 -1.44 7.75 -16.29
CA GLN A 217 -1.53 9.16 -15.92
C GLN A 217 -1.40 9.39 -14.41
N CYS A 218 -2.10 8.59 -13.60
CA CYS A 218 -2.09 8.78 -12.15
C CYS A 218 -0.78 8.28 -11.55
N GLY A 219 -0.26 7.15 -12.02
CA GLY A 219 1.06 6.65 -11.66
C GLY A 219 2.17 7.66 -11.98
N HIS A 220 2.12 8.29 -13.15
CA HIS A 220 3.09 9.32 -13.53
C HIS A 220 3.04 10.54 -12.63
N VAL A 221 1.84 11.03 -12.25
CA VAL A 221 1.73 12.16 -11.32
C VAL A 221 2.35 11.82 -9.96
N LEU A 222 2.08 10.64 -9.42
CA LEU A 222 2.65 10.20 -8.14
C LEU A 222 4.18 10.10 -8.21
N TYR A 223 4.70 9.50 -9.29
CA TYR A 223 6.15 9.43 -9.55
C TYR A 223 6.78 10.83 -9.58
N MET A 224 6.20 11.75 -10.35
CA MET A 224 6.74 13.10 -10.48
C MET A 224 6.66 13.91 -9.18
N LEU A 225 5.64 13.68 -8.35
CA LEU A 225 5.54 14.29 -7.02
C LEU A 225 6.66 13.80 -6.09
N GLU A 226 6.99 12.51 -6.13
CA GLU A 226 8.08 11.95 -5.31
C GLU A 226 9.47 12.47 -5.70
N MET A 227 9.65 12.93 -6.94
CA MET A 227 10.92 13.45 -7.47
C MET A 227 11.23 14.91 -7.08
N ALA A 228 10.66 15.39 -5.96
CA ALA A 228 10.88 16.74 -5.40
C ALA A 228 10.62 17.89 -6.40
N PRO A 229 9.40 18.02 -6.92
CA PRO A 229 9.07 18.97 -7.97
C PRO A 229 9.13 20.42 -7.51
N GLN A 230 9.24 21.35 -8.46
CA GLN A 230 9.11 22.76 -8.16
C GLN A 230 7.66 23.07 -7.78
N GLN A 231 7.44 23.96 -6.82
CA GLN A 231 6.09 24.36 -6.41
C GLN A 231 5.22 24.88 -7.58
N SER A 232 5.85 25.44 -8.60
CA SER A 232 5.18 25.95 -9.80
C SER A 232 4.76 24.88 -10.80
N ASP A 233 5.31 23.67 -10.71
CA ASP A 233 5.07 22.58 -11.66
C ASP A 233 3.59 22.22 -11.69
N ARG A 234 3.10 21.87 -12.88
CA ARG A 234 1.69 21.55 -13.12
C ARG A 234 1.55 20.14 -13.63
N TYR A 235 0.66 19.41 -12.99
CA TYR A 235 0.25 18.07 -13.39
C TYR A 235 -1.14 18.14 -14.01
N ARG A 236 -1.35 17.30 -15.01
CA ARG A 236 -2.62 17.13 -15.70
C ARG A 236 -3.19 15.77 -15.34
N ILE A 237 -4.44 15.74 -14.92
CA ILE A 237 -5.25 14.53 -14.79
C ILE A 237 -6.44 14.69 -15.75
N ILE A 238 -6.74 13.64 -16.50
CA ILE A 238 -7.88 13.56 -17.40
C ILE A 238 -8.98 12.82 -16.65
N ASP A 239 -10.13 13.46 -16.50
CA ASP A 239 -11.33 12.85 -15.92
C ASP A 239 -11.88 11.78 -16.88
N SER A 240 -12.63 10.83 -16.34
CA SER A 240 -13.37 9.80 -17.07
C SER A 240 -14.28 10.34 -18.18
N ASP A 241 -14.76 11.59 -18.06
CA ASP A 241 -15.57 12.25 -19.09
C ASP A 241 -14.73 12.97 -20.18
N GLY A 242 -13.40 12.95 -20.04
CA GLY A 242 -12.43 13.57 -20.94
C GLY A 242 -12.07 15.01 -20.58
N GLU A 243 -12.61 15.58 -19.49
CA GLU A 243 -12.22 16.90 -19.01
C GLU A 243 -10.77 16.93 -18.47
N HIS A 244 -10.14 18.10 -18.54
CA HIS A 244 -8.75 18.28 -18.12
C HIS A 244 -8.66 19.04 -16.81
N ALA A 245 -8.21 18.38 -15.75
CA ALA A 245 -7.85 18.99 -14.49
C ALA A 245 -6.35 19.33 -14.46
N PHE A 246 -6.01 20.56 -14.08
CA PHE A 246 -4.62 20.99 -13.87
C PHE A 246 -4.38 21.38 -12.42
N ILE A 247 -3.37 20.77 -11.81
CA ILE A 247 -3.05 20.98 -10.39
C ILE A 247 -1.59 21.40 -10.27
N ARG A 248 -1.30 22.40 -9.42
CA ARG A 248 0.07 22.81 -9.12
C ARG A 248 0.63 21.96 -7.99
N ALA A 249 1.89 21.53 -8.10
CA ALA A 249 2.59 20.77 -7.05
C ALA A 249 2.50 21.47 -5.69
N GLY A 250 2.85 22.75 -5.64
CA GLY A 250 2.83 23.58 -4.43
C GLY A 250 1.43 23.98 -3.95
N SER A 251 0.36 23.38 -4.48
CA SER A 251 -1.00 23.56 -3.96
C SER A 251 -1.56 22.26 -3.34
N ILE A 252 -0.87 21.14 -3.51
CA ILE A 252 -1.28 19.83 -2.99
C ILE A 252 -0.73 19.68 -1.56
N ALA A 253 -1.61 19.42 -0.61
CA ALA A 253 -1.24 18.95 0.72
C ALA A 253 -1.22 17.42 0.77
N LEU A 254 -2.23 16.78 0.16
CA LEU A 254 -2.34 15.32 0.08
C LEU A 254 -3.09 14.93 -1.18
N LEU A 255 -2.50 14.04 -1.98
CA LEU A 255 -3.12 13.39 -3.13
C LEU A 255 -3.31 11.91 -2.82
N SER A 256 -4.41 11.35 -3.29
CA SER A 256 -4.72 9.94 -3.13
C SER A 256 -5.30 9.36 -4.40
N VAL A 257 -4.81 8.19 -4.78
CA VAL A 257 -5.24 7.46 -5.97
C VAL A 257 -5.59 6.03 -5.55
N PRO A 258 -6.75 5.50 -5.94
CA PRO A 258 -7.07 4.09 -5.72
C PRO A 258 -6.06 3.17 -6.39
N LEU A 259 -5.64 2.12 -5.69
CA LEU A 259 -4.78 1.10 -6.28
C LEU A 259 -5.47 0.39 -7.43
N ALA A 260 -6.81 0.29 -7.43
CA ALA A 260 -7.56 -0.27 -8.55
C ALA A 260 -7.41 0.53 -9.85
N VAL A 261 -7.09 1.83 -9.76
CA VAL A 261 -6.75 2.69 -10.90
C VAL A 261 -5.30 2.43 -11.33
N LEU A 262 -4.36 2.38 -10.38
CA LEU A 262 -2.92 2.26 -10.67
C LEU A 262 -2.48 0.86 -11.11
N GLU A 263 -3.13 -0.15 -10.56
CA GLU A 263 -2.78 -1.56 -10.67
C GLU A 263 -4.07 -2.33 -10.99
N PRO A 264 -4.60 -2.21 -12.23
CA PRO A 264 -5.75 -2.98 -12.67
C PRO A 264 -5.57 -4.48 -12.42
N LEU A 265 -6.68 -5.13 -12.07
CA LEU A 265 -6.74 -6.59 -12.08
C LEU A 265 -6.61 -7.08 -13.53
N ASP A 266 -5.77 -8.09 -13.74
CA ASP A 266 -5.61 -8.76 -15.04
C ASP A 266 -6.95 -9.40 -15.45
N ARG A 267 -7.73 -8.74 -16.32
CA ARG A 267 -9.04 -9.23 -16.80
C ARG A 267 -8.93 -10.55 -17.58
N ASP A 268 -7.79 -10.79 -18.22
CA ASP A 268 -7.57 -11.93 -19.11
C ASP A 268 -7.45 -13.29 -18.37
N GLU A 269 -7.22 -13.32 -17.05
CA GLU A 269 -7.12 -14.59 -16.31
C GLU A 269 -8.50 -15.18 -15.92
N ASP A 270 -9.59 -14.43 -16.06
CA ASP A 270 -10.95 -14.82 -15.65
C ASP A 270 -11.89 -15.20 -16.83
N GLU A 271 -11.47 -15.01 -18.09
CA GLU A 271 -12.30 -15.29 -19.29
C GLU A 271 -12.11 -16.71 -19.90
N ASP A 272 -11.15 -17.50 -19.40
CA ASP A 272 -10.86 -18.88 -19.88
C ASP A 272 -11.65 -19.97 -19.10
N GLU A 273 -12.92 -19.73 -18.73
CA GLU A 273 -13.86 -20.74 -18.20
C GLU A 273 -14.85 -21.28 -19.24
#